data_AF-A0A445LSG9-F1
#
_entry.id   AF-A0A445LSG9-F1
#
_cell.length_a   1.000
_cell.length_b   1.000
_cell.length_c   1.000
_cell.angle_alpha   90.00
_cell.angle_beta   90.00
_cell.angle_gamma   90.00
#
_symmetry.space_group_name_H-M   'P 1'
#
loop_
_entity.id
_entity.type
_entity.pdbx_description
1 polymer ?
#
loop_
_entity_poly.entity_id
_entity_poly.type
_entity_poly.pdbx_seq_one_letter_code
_entity_poly.pdbx_strand_id
1 'polypeptide(L)'
;MASISGICSSSPTLNHSTPKRRRTPLLPSSSFPSKPSPPRSLARETPAPQQQQQQLSAVTKPLHAGLEKEPRALWRRYVEWLYQHKELGLYLDVSRVGFSDDFVREMEPRFHAALRAMEDLEKGAIANPDEGRMVGHYWLRDSARAPTSFLKSQIDNTLVAICTFADDVVTGKIKPPSSPEGRFTQILSVGIGGSALGPQFVAEALAPDNPPLKIRFIDNTDPAGIDHQIAQLGPELASTLVIVISKSGGTPETRNGLLEVQKAFREAGLSFPKQGVAITQENSLLDNTARIEGWLARFPMFDWVGGRTSEMSAVGLLPAALQSIDIREMLAGAALMDEANRSTVIRNNPAALLALCWYWATDGVGSKDMVILPYKDSLLLFSRYLQQLVMESLGKEFDLNGNRVNQGISVYGNKGSTDQHAYIQQLREGVHNFFVTFIEVLRDRPPGHDWELEPGVTCGDYLFGMLQGTRSALYANNRESITVTVQEVTPRSVGALVALYERAVGIYASLVNINAYHQPGVEAGKKAAGEVLALQKRVLAVLNEASCKEPVEPLTLEEVADRCHAPEDIEMIYKIIAHMAANDRALIAEGNCGSPRSIKVFLGECNLDELYA
;
A
#
# COMPACT_ATOMS: atom_id res chain seq x y z
N MET A 1 -30.29 27.26 28.34
CA MET A 1 -29.93 27.73 29.71
C MET A 1 -28.48 28.19 29.65
N ALA A 2 -28.23 29.48 29.35
CA ALA A 2 -27.83 30.56 30.29
C ALA A 2 -26.50 30.25 31.03
N SER A 3 -25.32 30.72 30.57
CA SER A 3 -24.63 32.02 30.86
C SER A 3 -23.96 32.05 32.27
N ILE A 4 -22.69 32.48 32.46
CA ILE A 4 -22.25 33.89 32.70
C ILE A 4 -20.69 33.96 32.90
N SER A 5 -20.13 35.13 32.55
CA SER A 5 -18.81 35.82 32.76
C SER A 5 -18.06 35.64 34.11
N GLY A 6 -16.82 36.09 34.39
CA GLY A 6 -15.77 36.91 33.73
C GLY A 6 -14.79 37.53 34.79
N ILE A 7 -13.57 37.90 34.34
CA ILE A 7 -12.68 39.05 34.72
C ILE A 7 -11.93 39.15 36.11
N CYS A 8 -10.57 39.27 35.97
CA CYS A 8 -9.46 39.99 36.68
C CYS A 8 -9.22 40.04 38.21
N SER A 9 -7.93 39.86 38.60
CA SER A 9 -7.08 40.79 39.41
C SER A 9 -5.63 40.24 39.54
N SER A 10 -4.58 40.90 39.02
CA SER A 10 -3.60 41.82 39.67
C SER A 10 -2.32 41.18 40.26
N SER A 11 -1.16 41.72 39.84
CA SER A 11 0.24 41.35 40.14
C SER A 11 0.72 41.56 41.59
N PRO A 12 1.97 41.19 41.90
CA PRO A 12 2.97 42.25 42.10
C PRO A 12 4.36 42.00 41.48
N THR A 13 5.04 43.11 41.23
CA THR A 13 6.39 43.34 40.69
C THR A 13 7.53 42.96 41.66
N LEU A 14 8.69 42.57 41.14
CA LEU A 14 10.01 42.84 41.73
C LEU A 14 11.12 42.89 40.66
N ASN A 15 11.92 43.97 40.72
CA ASN A 15 13.07 44.32 39.89
C ASN A 15 14.31 43.45 40.20
N HIS A 16 15.21 43.22 39.21
CA HIS A 16 16.60 43.73 39.25
C HIS A 16 17.50 43.29 38.07
N SER A 17 18.10 44.31 37.43
CA SER A 17 19.48 44.42 36.91
C SER A 17 20.08 43.37 35.95
N THR A 18 20.29 43.82 34.71
CA THR A 18 21.27 43.33 33.73
C THR A 18 22.72 43.68 34.09
N PRO A 19 23.70 42.82 33.75
CA PRO A 19 25.06 43.26 33.45
C PRO A 19 25.47 42.96 31.99
N LYS A 20 26.06 43.97 31.33
CA LYS A 20 26.81 43.86 30.07
C LYS A 20 28.14 43.14 30.28
N ARG A 21 28.50 42.19 29.41
CA ARG A 21 29.90 41.78 29.14
C ARG A 21 30.02 41.37 27.67
N ARG A 22 30.63 42.22 26.84
CA ARG A 22 32.03 42.19 26.33
C ARG A 22 32.29 41.07 25.31
N ARG A 23 32.43 41.51 24.05
CA ARG A 23 33.06 40.82 22.93
C ARG A 23 34.56 40.63 23.18
N THR A 24 35.09 39.47 22.80
CA THR A 24 36.51 39.22 22.51
C THR A 24 36.62 38.28 21.30
N PRO A 25 37.74 38.33 20.55
CA PRO A 25 37.77 38.05 19.12
C PRO A 25 38.13 36.61 18.76
N LEU A 26 37.64 36.18 17.58
CA LEU A 26 37.95 34.92 16.92
C LEU A 26 39.39 34.91 16.39
N LEU A 27 40.13 33.84 16.70
CA LEU A 27 41.43 33.50 16.12
C LEU A 27 41.25 32.62 14.85
N PRO A 28 42.21 32.63 13.91
CA PRO A 28 42.02 32.13 12.56
C PRO A 28 42.18 30.61 12.43
N SER A 29 41.39 30.03 11.52
CA SER A 29 41.41 28.62 11.12
C SER A 29 42.71 28.25 10.40
N SER A 30 43.40 27.24 10.93
CA SER A 30 44.52 26.56 10.28
C SER A 30 44.03 25.65 9.15
N SER A 31 44.65 25.82 7.99
CA SER A 31 44.53 24.99 6.79
C SER A 31 45.15 23.61 6.99
N PHE A 32 44.40 22.54 6.73
CA PHE A 32 44.94 21.18 6.54
C PHE A 32 44.99 20.82 5.05
N PRO A 33 46.01 20.06 4.60
CA PRO A 33 46.29 19.85 3.18
C PRO A 33 45.41 18.75 2.56
N SER A 34 45.09 18.96 1.28
CA SER A 34 44.37 18.05 0.39
C SER A 34 45.08 16.70 0.22
N LYS A 35 44.35 15.60 0.43
CA LYS A 35 44.77 14.24 0.04
C LYS A 35 44.70 14.06 -1.49
N PRO A 36 45.62 13.28 -2.10
CA PRO A 36 45.64 13.02 -3.52
C PRO A 36 44.59 11.98 -3.93
N SER A 37 43.97 12.20 -5.09
CA SER A 37 43.02 11.30 -5.77
C SER A 37 43.71 10.06 -6.37
N PRO A 38 43.05 8.89 -6.39
CA PRO A 38 43.61 7.66 -6.97
C PRO A 38 43.57 7.67 -8.52
N PRO A 39 44.38 6.83 -9.19
CA PRO A 39 44.62 6.93 -10.63
C PRO A 39 43.44 6.40 -11.45
N ARG A 40 43.14 7.12 -12.55
CA ARG A 40 42.19 6.72 -13.60
C ARG A 40 42.67 5.44 -14.30
N SER A 41 41.84 4.39 -14.29
CA SER A 41 42.01 3.25 -15.19
C SER A 41 41.60 3.63 -16.62
N LEU A 42 42.50 3.43 -17.57
CA LEU A 42 42.24 3.54 -19.01
C LEU A 42 41.37 2.36 -19.47
N ALA A 43 40.08 2.60 -19.65
CA ALA A 43 39.22 1.76 -20.47
C ALA A 43 38.97 2.48 -21.81
N ARG A 44 39.31 1.82 -22.91
CA ARG A 44 39.09 2.29 -24.29
C ARG A 44 37.59 2.49 -24.55
N GLU A 45 37.17 3.73 -24.73
CA GLU A 45 35.89 4.05 -25.35
C GLU A 45 36.01 3.87 -26.87
N THR A 46 35.14 3.02 -27.42
CA THR A 46 34.92 2.92 -28.87
C THR A 46 33.62 3.67 -29.16
N PRO A 47 33.58 4.64 -30.08
CA PRO A 47 32.37 5.43 -30.30
C PRO A 47 31.35 4.61 -31.08
N ALA A 48 30.21 4.30 -30.45
CA ALA A 48 29.02 3.82 -31.13
C ALA A 48 28.33 4.99 -31.86
N PRO A 49 27.65 4.74 -33.00
CA PRO A 49 27.14 5.81 -33.85
C PRO A 49 25.98 6.56 -33.17
N GLN A 50 26.06 7.90 -33.20
CA GLN A 50 25.04 8.82 -32.72
C GLN A 50 23.69 8.56 -33.42
N GLN A 51 22.78 7.90 -32.73
CA GLN A 51 21.36 8.13 -32.93
C GLN A 51 20.97 9.36 -32.11
N GLN A 52 20.39 10.38 -32.77
CA GLN A 52 19.80 11.54 -32.10
C GLN A 52 18.64 11.09 -31.20
N GLN A 53 18.95 10.78 -29.94
CA GLN A 53 17.95 10.67 -28.89
C GLN A 53 17.69 12.06 -28.33
N GLN A 54 16.46 12.56 -28.52
CA GLN A 54 15.96 13.74 -27.83
C GLN A 54 15.92 13.44 -26.32
N GLN A 55 16.88 13.97 -25.57
CA GLN A 55 16.75 14.12 -24.12
C GLN A 55 15.57 15.06 -23.86
N LEU A 56 14.44 14.51 -23.42
CA LEU A 56 13.28 15.28 -22.96
C LEU A 56 13.64 15.88 -21.59
N SER A 57 14.12 17.12 -21.58
CA SER A 57 14.31 17.91 -20.36
C SER A 57 12.98 18.15 -19.65
N ALA A 58 12.99 18.26 -18.32
CA ALA A 58 11.80 18.62 -17.53
C ALA A 58 11.20 19.96 -18.03
N VAL A 59 9.87 20.01 -18.18
CA VAL A 59 9.15 21.23 -18.56
C VAL A 59 9.09 22.14 -17.32
N THR A 60 9.79 23.27 -17.35
CA THR A 60 9.81 24.23 -16.23
C THR A 60 8.48 24.99 -16.13
N LYS A 61 7.92 25.09 -14.92
CA LYS A 61 6.70 25.85 -14.66
C LYS A 61 6.87 27.33 -15.09
N PRO A 62 5.89 27.92 -15.79
CA PRO A 62 5.96 29.33 -16.17
C PRO A 62 5.91 30.25 -14.94
N LEU A 63 6.60 31.39 -15.01
CA LEU A 63 6.76 32.38 -13.93
C LEU A 63 5.44 32.97 -13.40
N HIS A 64 4.33 32.82 -14.14
CA HIS A 64 2.99 33.33 -13.80
C HIS A 64 1.97 32.24 -13.45
N ALA A 65 2.41 30.99 -13.24
CA ALA A 65 1.49 29.93 -12.87
C ALA A 65 1.12 29.95 -11.39
N GLY A 66 -0.17 29.85 -11.11
CA GLY A 66 -0.73 29.87 -9.77
C GLY A 66 -2.21 29.55 -9.79
N LEU A 67 -2.81 29.38 -8.62
CA LEU A 67 -4.24 29.14 -8.50
C LEU A 67 -5.03 30.38 -8.95
N GLU A 68 -5.91 30.23 -9.94
CA GLU A 68 -6.89 31.25 -10.32
C GLU A 68 -7.73 31.62 -9.10
N LYS A 69 -7.82 32.90 -8.73
CA LYS A 69 -8.51 33.42 -7.52
C LYS A 69 -9.77 34.22 -7.82
N GLU A 70 -9.96 34.69 -9.04
CA GLU A 70 -11.16 35.43 -9.42
C GLU A 70 -12.35 34.45 -9.54
N PRO A 71 -13.44 34.63 -8.78
CA PRO A 71 -14.51 33.63 -8.71
C PRO A 71 -15.14 33.25 -10.05
N ARG A 72 -15.36 34.22 -10.96
CA ARG A 72 -15.96 33.93 -12.27
C ARG A 72 -14.98 33.20 -13.19
N ALA A 73 -13.69 33.52 -13.13
CA ALA A 73 -12.63 32.82 -13.84
C ALA A 73 -12.44 31.40 -13.31
N LEU A 74 -12.45 31.21 -11.99
CA LEU A 74 -12.43 29.89 -11.37
C LEU A 74 -13.65 29.06 -11.79
N TRP A 75 -14.85 29.65 -11.83
CA TRP A 75 -16.04 28.97 -12.34
C TRP A 75 -15.91 28.56 -13.81
N ARG A 76 -15.41 29.45 -14.68
CA ARG A 76 -15.13 29.11 -16.08
C ARG A 76 -14.15 27.95 -16.18
N ARG A 77 -13.06 27.99 -15.40
CA ARG A 77 -12.07 26.91 -15.31
C ARG A 77 -12.69 25.61 -14.79
N TYR A 78 -13.57 25.67 -13.79
CA TYR A 78 -14.31 24.52 -13.29
C TYR A 78 -15.17 23.89 -14.40
N VAL A 79 -16.00 24.69 -15.08
CA VAL A 79 -16.83 24.19 -16.19
C VAL A 79 -15.98 23.62 -17.32
N GLU A 80 -14.85 24.24 -17.61
CA GLU A 80 -13.96 23.83 -18.70
C GLU A 80 -13.18 22.54 -18.40
N TRP A 81 -12.76 22.34 -17.15
CA TRP A 81 -11.87 21.26 -16.75
C TRP A 81 -12.54 20.18 -15.87
N LEU A 82 -13.84 20.31 -15.61
CA LEU A 82 -14.61 19.26 -14.96
C LEU A 82 -14.80 18.10 -15.93
N TYR A 83 -14.25 16.95 -15.58
CA TYR A 83 -14.58 15.71 -16.26
C TYR A 83 -15.82 15.07 -15.60
N GLN A 84 -16.71 14.52 -16.43
CA GLN A 84 -17.91 13.80 -15.98
C GLN A 84 -18.07 12.49 -16.75
N HIS A 85 -18.18 11.38 -16.01
CA HIS A 85 -18.64 10.10 -16.53
C HIS A 85 -20.06 9.81 -16.06
N LYS A 86 -21.06 10.17 -16.89
CA LYS A 86 -22.49 10.13 -16.52
C LYS A 86 -22.95 8.75 -16.04
N GLU A 87 -22.59 7.68 -16.74
CA GLU A 87 -23.01 6.31 -16.38
C GLU A 87 -22.41 5.82 -15.06
N LEU A 88 -21.21 6.28 -14.72
CA LEU A 88 -20.54 5.89 -13.47
C LEU A 88 -20.92 6.80 -12.31
N GLY A 89 -21.62 7.91 -12.58
CA GLY A 89 -21.85 8.97 -11.60
C GLY A 89 -20.55 9.53 -11.02
N LEU A 90 -19.47 9.54 -11.82
CA LEU A 90 -18.14 9.97 -11.39
C LEU A 90 -17.79 11.34 -11.99
N TYR A 91 -17.19 12.20 -11.18
CA TYR A 91 -16.70 13.51 -11.56
C TYR A 91 -15.26 13.68 -11.11
N LEU A 92 -14.50 14.45 -11.89
CA LEU A 92 -13.14 14.83 -11.54
C LEU A 92 -12.98 16.34 -11.74
N ASP A 93 -12.87 17.05 -10.61
CA ASP A 93 -12.63 18.49 -10.55
C ASP A 93 -11.14 18.75 -10.30
N VAL A 94 -10.49 19.35 -11.30
CA VAL A 94 -9.08 19.77 -11.27
C VAL A 94 -8.91 21.29 -11.31
N SER A 95 -10.00 22.04 -11.13
CA SER A 95 -10.01 23.51 -11.25
C SER A 95 -9.08 24.20 -10.25
N ARG A 96 -8.83 23.57 -9.11
CA ARG A 96 -7.95 24.05 -8.02
C ARG A 96 -6.55 23.45 -8.08
N VAL A 97 -6.07 23.16 -9.28
CA VAL A 97 -4.67 22.86 -9.60
C VAL A 97 -4.14 23.95 -10.53
N GLY A 98 -2.90 24.39 -10.33
CA GLY A 98 -2.35 25.62 -10.93
C GLY A 98 -1.88 25.55 -12.39
N PHE A 99 -2.08 24.44 -13.10
CA PHE A 99 -1.58 24.31 -14.49
C PHE A 99 -2.30 25.29 -15.44
N SER A 100 -1.55 25.88 -16.38
CA SER A 100 -2.08 26.74 -17.45
C SER A 100 -2.40 25.94 -18.71
N ASP A 101 -3.21 26.50 -19.61
CA ASP A 101 -3.48 25.89 -20.92
C ASP A 101 -2.20 25.76 -21.76
N ASP A 102 -1.27 26.73 -21.66
CA ASP A 102 0.06 26.66 -22.28
C ASP A 102 0.82 25.44 -21.80
N PHE A 103 0.84 25.19 -20.50
CA PHE A 103 1.49 24.01 -19.93
C PHE A 103 0.86 22.71 -20.45
N VAL A 104 -0.48 22.66 -20.58
CA VAL A 104 -1.14 21.47 -21.15
C VAL A 104 -0.72 21.26 -22.61
N ARG A 105 -0.67 22.32 -23.42
CA ARG A 105 -0.20 22.26 -24.82
C ARG A 105 1.24 21.77 -24.93
N GLU A 106 2.12 22.21 -24.03
CA GLU A 106 3.51 21.75 -23.96
C GLU A 106 3.63 20.27 -23.57
N MET A 107 2.74 19.80 -22.69
CA MET A 107 2.72 18.41 -22.22
C MET A 107 2.02 17.45 -23.20
N GLU A 108 1.18 17.94 -24.10
CA GLU A 108 0.36 17.15 -25.02
C GLU A 108 1.14 16.09 -25.82
N PRO A 109 2.33 16.38 -26.40
CA PRO A 109 3.13 15.35 -27.06
C PRO A 109 3.57 14.20 -26.14
N ARG A 110 3.88 14.50 -24.88
CA ARG A 110 4.28 13.50 -23.87
C ARG A 110 3.08 12.64 -23.44
N PHE A 111 1.91 13.25 -23.30
CA PHE A 111 0.68 12.52 -23.05
C PHE A 111 0.31 11.61 -24.22
N HIS A 112 0.43 12.06 -25.47
CA HIS A 112 0.22 11.17 -26.61
C HIS A 112 1.17 9.97 -26.62
N ALA A 113 2.44 10.16 -26.24
CA ALA A 113 3.38 9.06 -26.09
C ALA A 113 2.98 8.11 -24.95
N ALA A 114 2.61 8.64 -23.78
CA ALA A 114 2.16 7.84 -22.64
C ALA A 114 0.89 7.04 -22.95
N LEU A 115 -0.09 7.65 -23.64
CA LEU A 115 -1.34 6.99 -24.03
C LEU A 115 -1.11 5.91 -25.08
N ARG A 116 -0.19 6.11 -26.05
CA ARG A 116 0.25 5.04 -26.95
C ARG A 116 0.90 3.88 -26.20
N ALA A 117 1.76 4.16 -25.22
CA ALA A 117 2.36 3.11 -24.39
C ALA A 117 1.31 2.31 -23.61
N MET A 118 0.24 2.96 -23.12
CA MET A 118 -0.90 2.27 -22.50
C MET A 118 -1.69 1.41 -23.49
N GLU A 119 -1.85 1.87 -24.74
CA GLU A 119 -2.49 1.10 -25.81
C GLU A 119 -1.66 -0.15 -26.17
N ASP A 120 -0.34 0.00 -26.32
CA ASP A 120 0.58 -1.11 -26.61
C ASP A 120 0.60 -2.14 -25.46
N LEU A 121 0.59 -1.66 -24.21
CA LEU A 121 0.45 -2.49 -23.02
C LEU A 121 -0.84 -3.33 -23.09
N GLU A 122 -2.00 -2.71 -23.38
CA GLU A 122 -3.26 -3.44 -23.49
C GLU A 122 -3.26 -4.49 -24.61
N LYS A 123 -2.51 -4.25 -25.70
CA LYS A 123 -2.31 -5.22 -26.79
C LYS A 123 -1.36 -6.38 -26.42
N GLY A 124 -0.79 -6.37 -25.23
CA GLY A 124 0.11 -7.42 -24.74
C GLY A 124 1.59 -7.16 -25.00
N ALA A 125 2.00 -5.91 -25.20
CA ALA A 125 3.43 -5.57 -25.22
C ALA A 125 4.09 -5.89 -23.86
N ILE A 126 5.41 -6.11 -23.89
CA ILE A 126 6.22 -6.22 -22.67
C ILE A 126 6.33 -4.84 -22.03
N ALA A 127 5.46 -4.58 -21.04
CA ALA A 127 5.44 -3.34 -20.28
C ALA A 127 6.32 -3.38 -19.03
N ASN A 128 6.72 -4.57 -18.59
CA ASN A 128 7.70 -4.78 -17.53
C ASN A 128 8.99 -5.35 -18.13
N PRO A 129 9.88 -4.50 -18.69
CA PRO A 129 11.11 -4.95 -19.36
C PRO A 129 12.10 -5.64 -18.41
N ASP A 130 12.17 -5.23 -17.14
CA ASP A 130 13.11 -5.80 -16.16
C ASP A 130 12.81 -7.26 -15.83
N GLU A 131 11.54 -7.67 -15.87
CA GLU A 131 11.13 -9.06 -15.65
C GLU A 131 10.72 -9.77 -16.94
N GLY A 132 10.73 -9.09 -18.10
CA GLY A 132 10.29 -9.63 -19.39
C GLY A 132 8.81 -10.01 -19.43
N ARG A 133 7.94 -9.26 -18.73
CA ARG A 133 6.52 -9.61 -18.54
C ARG A 133 5.55 -8.64 -19.21
N MET A 134 4.43 -9.20 -19.66
CA MET A 134 3.22 -8.43 -19.97
C MET A 134 2.60 -7.90 -18.68
N VAL A 135 1.73 -6.89 -18.81
CA VAL A 135 0.93 -6.34 -17.71
C VAL A 135 -0.52 -6.34 -18.16
N GLY A 136 -1.33 -7.19 -17.55
CA GLY A 136 -2.64 -7.56 -18.12
C GLY A 136 -3.83 -7.39 -17.19
N HIS A 137 -3.71 -6.70 -16.06
CA HIS A 137 -4.81 -6.55 -15.09
C HIS A 137 -6.06 -5.88 -15.70
N TYR A 138 -5.92 -5.14 -16.80
CA TYR A 138 -7.03 -4.59 -17.59
C TYR A 138 -7.90 -5.68 -18.25
N TRP A 139 -7.30 -6.81 -18.66
CA TRP A 139 -8.03 -7.92 -19.29
C TRP A 139 -8.92 -8.66 -18.30
N LEU A 140 -8.64 -8.56 -16.99
CA LEU A 140 -9.50 -9.14 -15.96
C LEU A 140 -10.90 -8.51 -15.95
N ARG A 141 -11.01 -7.25 -16.39
CA ARG A 141 -12.24 -6.45 -16.42
C ARG A 141 -12.97 -6.55 -17.76
N ASP A 142 -12.21 -6.78 -18.82
CA ASP A 142 -12.73 -7.06 -20.16
C ASP A 142 -11.84 -8.11 -20.84
N SER A 143 -12.23 -9.38 -20.70
CA SER A 143 -11.47 -10.53 -21.22
C SER A 143 -11.44 -10.58 -22.74
N ALA A 144 -12.37 -9.89 -23.43
CA ALA A 144 -12.39 -9.83 -24.89
C ALA A 144 -11.19 -9.07 -25.46
N ARG A 145 -10.53 -8.24 -24.64
CA ARG A 145 -9.31 -7.52 -25.00
C ARG A 145 -8.02 -8.30 -24.73
N ALA A 146 -8.10 -9.50 -24.16
CA ALA A 146 -6.92 -10.31 -23.92
C ALA A 146 -6.20 -10.63 -25.25
N PRO A 147 -4.86 -10.56 -25.31
CA PRO A 147 -4.10 -10.72 -26.55
C PRO A 147 -4.27 -12.09 -27.24
N THR A 148 -4.73 -13.09 -26.50
CA THR A 148 -4.94 -14.45 -27.01
C THR A 148 -6.26 -15.03 -26.50
N SER A 149 -6.86 -15.92 -27.30
CA SER A 149 -8.06 -16.68 -26.90
C SER A 149 -7.82 -17.57 -25.68
N PHE A 150 -6.58 -18.02 -25.47
CA PHE A 150 -6.17 -18.76 -24.29
C PHE A 150 -6.29 -17.92 -23.02
N LEU A 151 -5.71 -16.71 -23.01
CA LEU A 151 -5.80 -15.80 -21.87
C LEU A 151 -7.26 -15.40 -21.58
N LYS A 152 -8.03 -15.10 -22.63
CA LYS A 152 -9.47 -14.85 -22.50
C LYS A 152 -10.18 -16.00 -21.79
N SER A 153 -9.95 -17.24 -22.24
CA SER A 153 -10.57 -18.42 -21.67
C SER A 153 -10.15 -18.66 -20.21
N GLN A 154 -8.88 -18.41 -19.87
CA GLN A 154 -8.40 -18.51 -18.49
C GLN A 154 -9.12 -17.52 -17.57
N ILE A 155 -9.30 -16.27 -18.02
CA ILE A 155 -9.99 -15.23 -17.24
C ILE A 155 -11.46 -15.59 -17.04
N ASP A 156 -12.16 -15.94 -18.13
CA ASP A 156 -13.59 -16.29 -18.09
C ASP A 156 -13.85 -17.52 -17.21
N ASN A 157 -13.05 -18.57 -17.36
CA ASN A 157 -13.17 -19.79 -16.57
C ASN A 157 -12.88 -19.52 -15.08
N THR A 158 -11.91 -18.66 -14.77
CA THR A 158 -11.60 -18.28 -13.39
C THR A 158 -12.77 -17.54 -12.75
N LEU A 159 -13.38 -16.59 -13.46
CA LEU A 159 -14.53 -15.86 -12.96
C LEU A 159 -15.73 -16.78 -12.72
N VAL A 160 -16.02 -17.70 -13.65
CA VAL A 160 -17.09 -18.71 -13.48
C VAL A 160 -16.80 -19.61 -12.26
N ALA A 161 -15.55 -20.05 -12.09
CA ALA A 161 -15.15 -20.87 -10.96
C ALA A 161 -15.33 -20.12 -9.62
N ILE A 162 -14.96 -18.84 -9.57
CA ILE A 162 -15.15 -17.99 -8.37
C ILE A 162 -16.63 -17.87 -8.02
N CYS A 163 -17.49 -17.50 -8.98
CA CYS A 163 -18.92 -17.39 -8.74
C CYS A 163 -19.51 -18.72 -8.25
N THR A 164 -19.21 -19.81 -8.94
CA THR A 164 -19.73 -21.14 -8.60
C THR A 164 -19.29 -21.58 -7.21
N PHE A 165 -18.02 -21.38 -6.87
CA PHE A 165 -17.49 -21.75 -5.56
C PHE A 165 -18.07 -20.89 -4.45
N ALA A 166 -18.18 -19.57 -4.65
CA ALA A 166 -18.78 -18.67 -3.68
C ALA A 166 -20.26 -19.01 -3.42
N ASP A 167 -21.04 -19.25 -4.48
CA ASP A 167 -22.44 -19.69 -4.36
C ASP A 167 -22.55 -21.03 -3.62
N ASP A 168 -21.71 -22.01 -3.97
CA ASP A 168 -21.70 -23.31 -3.30
C ASP A 168 -21.35 -23.20 -1.80
N VAL A 169 -20.46 -22.28 -1.41
CA VAL A 169 -20.12 -22.01 0.00
C VAL A 169 -21.27 -21.29 0.72
N VAL A 170 -21.80 -20.22 0.13
CA VAL A 170 -22.86 -19.39 0.75
C VAL A 170 -24.16 -20.19 0.91
N THR A 171 -24.48 -21.06 -0.05
CA THR A 171 -25.67 -21.94 0.01
C THR A 171 -25.47 -23.18 0.90
N GLY A 172 -24.25 -23.42 1.40
CA GLY A 172 -23.93 -24.55 2.27
C GLY A 172 -23.79 -25.90 1.55
N LYS A 173 -23.67 -25.89 0.21
CA LYS A 173 -23.31 -27.09 -0.56
C LYS A 173 -21.87 -27.51 -0.28
N ILE A 174 -20.96 -26.53 -0.25
CA ILE A 174 -19.63 -26.67 0.36
C ILE A 174 -19.76 -26.16 1.80
N LYS A 175 -19.51 -27.04 2.76
CA LYS A 175 -19.71 -26.76 4.19
C LYS A 175 -18.54 -27.29 5.02
N PRO A 176 -18.26 -26.70 6.19
CA PRO A 176 -17.23 -27.20 7.09
C PRO A 176 -17.59 -28.63 7.59
N PRO A 177 -16.59 -29.49 7.87
CA PRO A 177 -16.84 -30.86 8.33
C PRO A 177 -17.62 -30.96 9.65
N SER A 178 -17.29 -30.08 10.60
CA SER A 178 -17.82 -30.09 11.95
C SER A 178 -18.08 -28.65 12.36
N SER A 179 -19.31 -28.16 12.21
CA SER A 179 -19.70 -26.85 12.77
C SER A 179 -21.13 -26.90 13.31
N PRO A 180 -21.43 -26.19 14.41
CA PRO A 180 -22.80 -26.05 14.91
C PRO A 180 -23.75 -25.44 13.89
N GLU A 181 -23.24 -24.51 13.07
CA GLU A 181 -24.01 -23.75 12.07
C GLU A 181 -24.28 -24.53 10.77
N GLY A 182 -23.57 -25.64 10.54
CA GLY A 182 -23.69 -26.43 9.32
C GLY A 182 -23.23 -25.71 8.03
N ARG A 183 -22.60 -24.54 8.14
CA ARG A 183 -22.12 -23.69 7.04
C ARG A 183 -20.89 -22.90 7.46
N PHE A 184 -20.17 -22.35 6.48
CA PHE A 184 -19.13 -21.36 6.76
C PHE A 184 -19.75 -20.02 7.17
N THR A 185 -19.17 -19.37 8.17
CA THR A 185 -19.62 -18.06 8.70
C THR A 185 -18.49 -17.04 8.78
N GLN A 186 -17.24 -17.49 8.64
CA GLN A 186 -16.04 -16.67 8.74
C GLN A 186 -15.11 -16.93 7.55
N ILE A 187 -14.37 -15.92 7.13
CA ILE A 187 -13.24 -16.00 6.22
C ILE A 187 -12.00 -15.56 7.00
N LEU A 188 -10.94 -16.36 6.97
CA LEU A 188 -9.62 -15.93 7.40
C LEU A 188 -8.71 -15.83 6.18
N SER A 189 -8.44 -14.60 5.74
CA SER A 189 -7.59 -14.33 4.59
C SER A 189 -6.13 -14.14 5.04
N VAL A 190 -5.24 -15.00 4.58
CA VAL A 190 -3.81 -15.01 4.92
C VAL A 190 -3.00 -14.58 3.69
N GLY A 191 -2.42 -13.39 3.72
CA GLY A 191 -1.72 -12.78 2.60
C GLY A 191 -1.17 -11.41 2.96
N ILE A 192 -0.12 -10.94 2.28
CA ILE A 192 0.53 -9.64 2.58
C ILE A 192 0.58 -8.75 1.34
N GLY A 193 0.61 -7.43 1.56
CA GLY A 193 0.73 -6.43 0.50
C GLY A 193 -0.44 -6.51 -0.47
N GLY A 194 -0.16 -6.78 -1.75
CA GLY A 194 -1.19 -6.83 -2.79
C GLY A 194 -2.21 -7.96 -2.58
N SER A 195 -1.80 -9.01 -1.86
CA SER A 195 -2.65 -10.13 -1.47
C SER A 195 -3.59 -9.82 -0.29
N ALA A 196 -3.55 -8.61 0.27
CA ALA A 196 -4.37 -8.23 1.42
C ALA A 196 -4.96 -6.82 1.33
N LEU A 197 -4.21 -5.81 0.86
CA LEU A 197 -4.65 -4.42 0.89
C LEU A 197 -5.86 -4.13 0.01
N GLY A 198 -5.93 -4.75 -1.18
CA GLY A 198 -7.12 -4.70 -2.03
C GLY A 198 -8.34 -5.34 -1.37
N PRO A 199 -8.25 -6.63 -0.96
CA PRO A 199 -9.35 -7.31 -0.28
C PRO A 199 -9.82 -6.62 1.01
N GLN A 200 -8.89 -6.06 1.79
CA GLN A 200 -9.20 -5.24 2.98
C GLN A 200 -10.00 -4.00 2.60
N PHE A 201 -9.56 -3.26 1.59
CA PHE A 201 -10.26 -2.07 1.11
C PHE A 201 -11.66 -2.41 0.61
N VAL A 202 -11.82 -3.43 -0.22
CA VAL A 202 -13.12 -3.81 -0.79
C VAL A 202 -14.07 -4.34 0.28
N ALA A 203 -13.59 -5.13 1.24
CA ALA A 203 -14.41 -5.57 2.36
C ALA A 203 -14.93 -4.39 3.19
N GLU A 204 -14.06 -3.45 3.59
CA GLU A 204 -14.46 -2.25 4.34
C GLU A 204 -15.43 -1.35 3.53
N ALA A 205 -15.21 -1.24 2.22
CA ALA A 205 -15.99 -0.35 1.38
C ALA A 205 -17.39 -0.86 1.05
N LEU A 206 -17.55 -2.19 0.95
CA LEU A 206 -18.71 -2.79 0.27
C LEU A 206 -19.36 -3.95 1.02
N ALA A 207 -18.74 -4.52 2.05
CA ALA A 207 -19.37 -5.61 2.78
C ALA A 207 -20.69 -5.12 3.40
N PRO A 208 -21.79 -5.87 3.29
CA PRO A 208 -23.02 -5.52 3.99
C PRO A 208 -22.80 -5.62 5.51
N ASP A 209 -23.62 -4.93 6.30
CA ASP A 209 -23.50 -4.93 7.78
C ASP A 209 -23.49 -6.35 8.39
N ASN A 210 -24.20 -7.27 7.74
CA ASN A 210 -24.29 -8.68 8.12
C ASN A 210 -23.97 -9.58 6.92
N PRO A 211 -22.69 -9.74 6.55
CA PRO A 211 -22.32 -10.59 5.42
C PRO A 211 -22.54 -12.07 5.79
N PRO A 212 -22.82 -12.94 4.80
CA PRO A 212 -22.99 -14.36 5.06
C PRO A 212 -21.72 -14.99 5.65
N LEU A 213 -20.55 -14.54 5.21
CA LEU A 213 -19.28 -14.85 5.85
C LEU A 213 -18.56 -13.54 6.21
N LYS A 214 -18.16 -13.36 7.47
CA LYS A 214 -17.38 -12.21 7.92
C LYS A 214 -15.89 -12.43 7.68
N ILE A 215 -15.17 -11.44 7.17
CA ILE A 215 -13.74 -11.58 6.84
C ILE A 215 -12.81 -11.00 7.91
N ARG A 216 -11.70 -11.70 8.15
CA ARG A 216 -10.56 -11.27 8.96
C ARG A 216 -9.27 -11.51 8.18
N PHE A 217 -8.19 -10.81 8.56
CA PHE A 217 -6.92 -10.83 7.83
C PHE A 217 -5.74 -11.16 8.73
N ILE A 218 -4.84 -11.99 8.21
CA ILE A 218 -3.46 -12.14 8.71
C ILE A 218 -2.55 -11.65 7.58
N ASP A 219 -2.04 -10.43 7.73
CA ASP A 219 -1.19 -9.75 6.74
C ASP A 219 0.22 -9.40 7.25
N ASN A 220 0.57 -9.85 8.45
CA ASN A 220 1.85 -9.61 9.08
C ASN A 220 2.34 -10.91 9.76
N THR A 221 3.65 -11.00 10.00
CA THR A 221 4.28 -12.14 10.71
C THR A 221 4.39 -11.93 12.22
N ASP A 222 3.88 -10.81 12.75
CA ASP A 222 3.83 -10.51 14.19
C ASP A 222 2.99 -11.58 14.92
N PRO A 223 3.60 -12.39 15.82
CA PRO A 223 2.91 -13.47 16.53
C PRO A 223 1.68 -13.00 17.28
N ALA A 224 1.76 -11.85 17.98
CA ALA A 224 0.62 -11.34 18.76
C ALA A 224 -0.58 -10.99 17.86
N GLY A 225 -0.31 -10.50 16.65
CA GLY A 225 -1.35 -10.22 15.65
C GLY A 225 -2.02 -11.50 15.15
N ILE A 226 -1.23 -12.54 14.85
CA ILE A 226 -1.74 -13.86 14.43
C ILE A 226 -2.57 -14.49 15.54
N ASP A 227 -2.01 -14.57 16.75
CA ASP A 227 -2.66 -15.13 17.94
C ASP A 227 -3.97 -14.41 18.24
N HIS A 228 -4.00 -13.09 18.12
CA HIS A 228 -5.21 -12.29 18.32
C HIS A 228 -6.31 -12.68 17.32
N GLN A 229 -6.01 -12.84 16.03
CA GLN A 229 -7.02 -13.23 15.04
C GLN A 229 -7.56 -14.65 15.31
N ILE A 230 -6.68 -15.59 15.64
CA ILE A 230 -7.07 -16.97 15.96
C ILE A 230 -7.93 -17.01 17.23
N ALA A 231 -7.53 -16.28 18.28
CA ALA A 231 -8.27 -16.20 19.54
C ALA A 231 -9.65 -15.52 19.37
N GLN A 232 -9.74 -14.47 18.54
CA GLN A 232 -11.01 -13.80 18.25
C GLN A 232 -11.99 -14.67 17.46
N LEU A 233 -11.50 -15.60 16.63
CA LEU A 233 -12.34 -16.63 16.02
C LEU A 233 -12.80 -17.64 17.07
N GLY A 234 -11.90 -18.09 17.95
CA GLY A 234 -12.24 -19.03 19.02
C GLY A 234 -13.02 -20.24 18.50
N PRO A 235 -14.22 -20.55 19.03
CA PRO A 235 -15.06 -21.64 18.52
C PRO A 235 -15.48 -21.51 17.05
N GLU A 236 -15.53 -20.29 16.50
CA GLU A 236 -15.90 -20.07 15.11
C GLU A 236 -14.83 -20.58 14.12
N LEU A 237 -13.63 -20.94 14.59
CA LEU A 237 -12.59 -21.57 13.76
C LEU A 237 -13.11 -22.81 13.01
N ALA A 238 -14.04 -23.55 13.63
CA ALA A 238 -14.69 -24.73 13.05
C ALA A 238 -15.62 -24.40 11.86
N SER A 239 -16.06 -23.15 11.74
CA SER A 239 -16.87 -22.60 10.64
C SER A 239 -16.13 -21.56 9.79
N THR A 240 -14.79 -21.52 9.88
CA THR A 240 -13.94 -20.58 9.12
C THR A 240 -13.44 -21.19 7.83
N LEU A 241 -13.61 -20.49 6.71
CA LEU A 241 -12.93 -20.77 5.46
C LEU A 241 -11.61 -19.99 5.42
N VAL A 242 -10.48 -20.67 5.28
CA VAL A 242 -9.16 -20.05 5.23
C VAL A 242 -8.73 -19.86 3.77
N ILE A 243 -8.49 -18.62 3.36
CA ILE A 243 -8.00 -18.29 2.01
C ILE A 243 -6.54 -17.87 2.12
N VAL A 244 -5.64 -18.62 1.50
CA VAL A 244 -4.20 -18.37 1.53
C VAL A 244 -3.76 -17.82 0.18
N ILE A 245 -3.20 -16.61 0.18
CA ILE A 245 -2.94 -15.84 -1.03
C ILE A 245 -1.45 -15.52 -1.14
N SER A 246 -0.75 -16.24 -2.01
CA SER A 246 0.66 -15.98 -2.34
C SER A 246 0.98 -16.44 -3.76
N LYS A 247 1.51 -15.53 -4.58
CA LYS A 247 1.87 -15.83 -5.98
C LYS A 247 2.89 -16.98 -6.07
N SER A 248 3.99 -16.89 -5.32
CA SER A 248 5.06 -17.89 -5.33
C SER A 248 4.83 -19.04 -4.34
N GLY A 249 3.98 -18.84 -3.34
CA GLY A 249 3.85 -19.71 -2.17
C GLY A 249 5.03 -19.64 -1.19
N GLY A 250 6.07 -18.87 -1.52
CA GLY A 250 7.29 -18.74 -0.72
C GLY A 250 7.36 -17.47 0.12
N THR A 251 6.33 -16.62 0.10
CA THR A 251 6.28 -15.39 0.90
C THR A 251 6.34 -15.74 2.39
N PRO A 252 7.39 -15.34 3.13
CA PRO A 252 7.60 -15.78 4.52
C PRO A 252 6.42 -15.46 5.43
N GLU A 253 5.87 -14.25 5.36
CA GLU A 253 4.78 -13.79 6.21
C GLU A 253 3.51 -14.63 5.99
N THR A 254 3.10 -14.81 4.73
CA THR A 254 1.96 -15.68 4.38
C THR A 254 2.19 -17.13 4.80
N ARG A 255 3.41 -17.64 4.60
CA ARG A 255 3.75 -19.02 4.97
C ARG A 255 3.71 -19.22 6.49
N ASN A 256 4.24 -18.28 7.25
CA ASN A 256 4.22 -18.34 8.71
C ASN A 256 2.77 -18.29 9.22
N GLY A 257 1.96 -17.36 8.71
CA GLY A 257 0.53 -17.28 9.02
C GLY A 257 -0.21 -18.58 8.71
N LEU A 258 0.06 -19.21 7.55
CA LEU A 258 -0.51 -20.52 7.20
C LEU A 258 -0.11 -21.59 8.24
N LEU A 259 1.16 -21.68 8.62
CA LEU A 259 1.63 -22.69 9.56
C LEU A 259 1.04 -22.53 10.96
N GLU A 260 0.92 -21.29 11.45
CA GLU A 260 0.28 -20.99 12.73
C GLU A 260 -1.23 -21.31 12.69
N VAL A 261 -1.92 -20.97 11.60
CA VAL A 261 -3.34 -21.36 11.43
C VAL A 261 -3.48 -22.88 11.37
N GLN A 262 -2.62 -23.59 10.64
CA GLN A 262 -2.62 -25.06 10.60
C GLN A 262 -2.35 -25.66 11.98
N LYS A 263 -1.48 -25.04 12.80
CA LYS A 263 -1.26 -25.43 14.20
C LYS A 263 -2.54 -25.28 15.02
N ALA A 264 -3.18 -24.12 14.98
CA ALA A 264 -4.44 -23.88 15.70
C ALA A 264 -5.56 -24.85 15.27
N PHE A 265 -5.64 -25.20 13.99
CA PHE A 265 -6.55 -26.24 13.51
C PHE A 265 -6.26 -27.60 14.15
N ARG A 266 -4.99 -28.02 14.23
CA ARG A 266 -4.60 -29.29 14.87
C ARG A 266 -4.94 -29.29 16.36
N GLU A 267 -4.66 -28.21 17.07
CA GLU A 267 -4.96 -28.05 18.51
C GLU A 267 -6.47 -28.09 18.79
N ALA A 268 -7.28 -27.56 17.87
CA ALA A 268 -8.74 -27.64 17.93
C ALA A 268 -9.33 -28.98 17.44
N GLY A 269 -8.49 -29.94 17.01
CA GLY A 269 -8.95 -31.22 16.44
C GLY A 269 -9.64 -31.09 15.07
N LEU A 270 -9.38 -30.00 14.34
CA LEU A 270 -9.94 -29.69 13.03
C LEU A 270 -9.01 -30.11 11.88
N SER A 271 -9.59 -30.31 10.69
CA SER A 271 -8.85 -30.68 9.48
C SER A 271 -8.72 -29.50 8.52
N PHE A 272 -7.54 -28.87 8.50
CA PHE A 272 -7.28 -27.70 7.66
C PHE A 272 -7.60 -27.90 6.16
N PRO A 273 -7.22 -29.01 5.49
CA PRO A 273 -7.51 -29.18 4.06
C PRO A 273 -8.99 -29.12 3.71
N LYS A 274 -9.89 -29.40 4.65
CA LYS A 274 -11.34 -29.31 4.46
C LYS A 274 -11.91 -27.90 4.62
N GLN A 275 -11.07 -26.92 4.92
CA GLN A 275 -11.42 -25.52 5.14
C GLN A 275 -10.43 -24.56 4.45
N GLY A 276 -9.37 -25.07 3.81
CA GLY A 276 -8.35 -24.29 3.12
C GLY A 276 -8.65 -24.08 1.63
N VAL A 277 -8.35 -22.89 1.13
CA VAL A 277 -8.38 -22.48 -0.28
C VAL A 277 -7.07 -21.77 -0.60
N ALA A 278 -6.48 -22.06 -1.76
CA ALA A 278 -5.28 -21.38 -2.23
C ALA A 278 -5.58 -20.44 -3.40
N ILE A 279 -5.00 -19.24 -3.37
CA ILE A 279 -4.93 -18.33 -4.52
C ILE A 279 -3.45 -18.10 -4.84
N THR A 280 -2.99 -18.65 -5.95
CA THR A 280 -1.56 -18.80 -6.22
C THR A 280 -1.28 -19.02 -7.70
N GLN A 281 -0.04 -18.77 -8.11
CA GLN A 281 0.43 -19.21 -9.42
C GLN A 281 0.40 -20.74 -9.52
N GLU A 282 0.01 -21.26 -10.68
CA GLU A 282 0.03 -22.69 -10.97
C GLU A 282 1.47 -23.25 -10.84
N ASN A 283 1.59 -24.45 -10.28
CA ASN A 283 2.85 -25.13 -9.99
C ASN A 283 3.78 -24.44 -8.97
N SER A 284 3.30 -23.40 -8.26
CA SER A 284 4.05 -22.79 -7.16
C SER A 284 4.17 -23.74 -5.95
N LEU A 285 4.93 -23.33 -4.92
CA LEU A 285 5.00 -24.09 -3.68
C LEU A 285 3.62 -24.28 -3.04
N LEU A 286 2.84 -23.20 -2.93
CA LEU A 286 1.51 -23.22 -2.31
C LEU A 286 0.52 -24.03 -3.15
N ASP A 287 0.61 -23.94 -4.48
CA ASP A 287 -0.26 -24.71 -5.39
C ASP A 287 -0.04 -26.22 -5.22
N ASN A 288 1.23 -26.63 -5.16
CA ASN A 288 1.60 -28.01 -4.93
C ASN A 288 1.18 -28.50 -3.53
N THR A 289 1.40 -27.69 -2.49
CA THR A 289 0.93 -28.00 -1.13
C THR A 289 -0.59 -28.22 -1.10
N ALA A 290 -1.35 -27.26 -1.62
CA ALA A 290 -2.82 -27.35 -1.65
C ALA A 290 -3.32 -28.55 -2.43
N ARG A 291 -2.67 -28.89 -3.54
CA ARG A 291 -2.99 -30.07 -4.36
C ARG A 291 -2.67 -31.38 -3.65
N ILE A 292 -1.49 -31.49 -3.02
CA ILE A 292 -1.04 -32.71 -2.34
C ILE A 292 -1.87 -32.97 -1.08
N GLU A 293 -2.16 -31.92 -0.30
CA GLU A 293 -2.96 -32.02 0.92
C GLU A 293 -4.47 -32.13 0.65
N GLY A 294 -4.92 -31.85 -0.58
CA GLY A 294 -6.32 -31.97 -0.98
C GLY A 294 -7.22 -30.86 -0.42
N TRP A 295 -6.77 -29.61 -0.56
CA TRP A 295 -7.53 -28.42 -0.16
C TRP A 295 -8.83 -28.27 -0.98
N LEU A 296 -9.80 -27.51 -0.46
CA LEU A 296 -11.13 -27.38 -1.07
C LEU A 296 -11.09 -26.84 -2.50
N ALA A 297 -10.26 -25.82 -2.74
CA ALA A 297 -10.13 -25.19 -4.04
C ALA A 297 -8.77 -24.51 -4.22
N ARG A 298 -8.42 -24.30 -5.49
CA ARG A 298 -7.23 -23.56 -5.93
C ARG A 298 -7.65 -22.60 -7.03
N PHE A 299 -7.27 -21.33 -6.94
CA PHE A 299 -7.54 -20.30 -7.94
C PHE A 299 -6.23 -19.70 -8.46
N PRO A 300 -6.13 -19.44 -9.78
CA PRO A 300 -4.89 -18.98 -10.37
C PRO A 300 -4.60 -17.52 -10.04
N MET A 301 -3.32 -17.23 -9.80
CA MET A 301 -2.75 -15.89 -9.85
C MET A 301 -1.76 -15.84 -11.02
N PHE A 302 -2.06 -15.03 -12.02
CA PHE A 302 -1.28 -15.00 -13.27
C PHE A 302 0.03 -14.21 -13.12
N ASP A 303 1.03 -14.56 -13.93
CA ASP A 303 2.34 -13.91 -13.93
C ASP A 303 2.28 -12.44 -14.38
N TRP A 304 1.41 -12.13 -15.35
CA TRP A 304 1.11 -10.79 -15.86
C TRP A 304 0.18 -9.93 -14.98
N VAL A 305 -0.28 -10.47 -13.84
CA VAL A 305 -0.97 -9.70 -12.80
C VAL A 305 0.03 -9.36 -11.70
N GLY A 306 0.28 -8.06 -11.51
CA GLY A 306 1.08 -7.54 -10.41
C GLY A 306 0.32 -7.65 -9.08
N GLY A 307 1.01 -7.82 -7.95
CA GLY A 307 0.37 -7.95 -6.65
C GLY A 307 -0.53 -6.74 -6.32
N ARG A 308 0.00 -5.53 -6.48
CA ARG A 308 -0.74 -4.27 -6.23
C ARG A 308 -1.87 -3.95 -7.23
N THR A 309 -1.97 -4.71 -8.33
CA THR A 309 -3.05 -4.60 -9.34
C THR A 309 -3.90 -5.88 -9.42
N SER A 310 -3.87 -6.70 -8.37
CA SER A 310 -4.52 -8.02 -8.35
C SER A 310 -5.95 -8.02 -7.82
N GLU A 311 -6.49 -6.87 -7.39
CA GLU A 311 -7.83 -6.80 -6.78
C GLU A 311 -8.94 -7.37 -7.67
N MET A 312 -8.85 -7.13 -8.98
CA MET A 312 -9.82 -7.63 -9.96
C MET A 312 -9.55 -9.07 -10.43
N SER A 313 -8.62 -9.77 -9.78
CA SER A 313 -8.36 -11.20 -10.00
C SER A 313 -9.00 -12.05 -8.91
N ALA A 314 -8.72 -13.36 -8.88
CA ALA A 314 -9.14 -14.22 -7.79
C ALA A 314 -8.79 -13.67 -6.39
N VAL A 315 -7.68 -12.92 -6.27
CA VAL A 315 -7.21 -12.31 -5.01
C VAL A 315 -8.30 -11.47 -4.33
N GLY A 316 -8.97 -10.57 -5.04
CA GLY A 316 -10.03 -9.73 -4.48
C GLY A 316 -11.43 -10.25 -4.75
N LEU A 317 -11.67 -10.82 -5.94
CA LEU A 317 -13.01 -11.25 -6.34
C LEU A 317 -13.55 -12.42 -5.50
N LEU A 318 -12.71 -13.39 -5.12
CA LEU A 318 -13.17 -14.51 -4.29
C LEU A 318 -13.63 -14.08 -2.90
N PRO A 319 -12.80 -13.38 -2.08
CA PRO A 319 -13.25 -12.91 -0.77
C PRO A 319 -14.42 -11.92 -0.85
N ALA A 320 -14.52 -11.12 -1.91
CA ALA A 320 -15.67 -10.23 -2.12
C ALA A 320 -16.97 -11.02 -2.38
N ALA A 321 -16.94 -12.00 -3.30
CA ALA A 321 -18.11 -12.82 -3.61
C ALA A 321 -18.62 -13.63 -2.41
N LEU A 322 -17.71 -14.14 -1.57
CA LEU A 322 -18.04 -14.86 -0.34
C LEU A 322 -18.74 -13.98 0.71
N GLN A 323 -18.59 -12.66 0.64
CA GLN A 323 -19.32 -11.67 1.46
C GLN A 323 -20.63 -11.20 0.81
N SER A 324 -21.01 -11.78 -0.34
CA SER A 324 -22.13 -11.34 -1.19
C SER A 324 -21.97 -9.94 -1.80
N ILE A 325 -20.73 -9.49 -2.02
CA ILE A 325 -20.46 -8.30 -2.83
C ILE A 325 -20.63 -8.66 -4.31
N ASP A 326 -21.30 -7.81 -5.08
CA ASP A 326 -21.47 -8.01 -6.52
C ASP A 326 -20.18 -7.74 -7.29
N ILE A 327 -19.38 -8.79 -7.46
CA ILE A 327 -18.11 -8.75 -8.17
C ILE A 327 -18.25 -8.45 -9.66
N ARG A 328 -19.40 -8.74 -10.27
CA ARG A 328 -19.62 -8.46 -11.70
C ARG A 328 -19.80 -6.97 -11.91
N GLU A 329 -20.49 -6.31 -10.99
CA GLU A 329 -20.62 -4.85 -10.99
C GLU A 329 -19.27 -4.15 -10.72
N MET A 330 -18.40 -4.71 -9.87
CA MET A 330 -17.02 -4.21 -9.73
C MET A 330 -16.26 -4.25 -11.05
N LEU A 331 -16.26 -5.40 -11.73
CA LEU A 331 -15.60 -5.56 -13.02
C LEU A 331 -16.19 -4.64 -14.09
N ALA A 332 -17.53 -4.52 -14.13
CA ALA A 332 -18.22 -3.63 -15.07
C ALA A 332 -17.84 -2.16 -14.86
N GLY A 333 -17.82 -1.69 -13.62
CA GLY A 333 -17.40 -0.32 -13.30
C GLY A 333 -15.95 -0.04 -13.66
N ALA A 334 -15.07 -1.00 -13.40
CA ALA A 334 -13.68 -0.92 -13.76
C ALA A 334 -13.47 -0.92 -15.29
N ALA A 335 -14.20 -1.75 -16.03
CA ALA A 335 -14.17 -1.81 -17.49
C ALA A 335 -14.66 -0.51 -18.15
N LEU A 336 -15.73 0.08 -17.63
CA LEU A 336 -16.23 1.40 -18.09
C LEU A 336 -15.18 2.49 -17.88
N MET A 337 -14.51 2.49 -16.74
CA MET A 337 -13.42 3.44 -16.48
C MET A 337 -12.22 3.20 -17.40
N ASP A 338 -11.86 1.94 -17.65
CA ASP A 338 -10.81 1.61 -18.61
C ASP A 338 -11.13 2.11 -20.03
N GLU A 339 -12.39 2.01 -20.47
CA GLU A 339 -12.84 2.58 -21.74
C GLU A 339 -12.73 4.11 -21.75
N ALA A 340 -13.21 4.77 -20.70
CA ALA A 340 -13.09 6.23 -20.56
C ALA A 340 -11.63 6.72 -20.64
N ASN A 341 -10.71 5.93 -20.11
CA ASN A 341 -9.29 6.20 -20.10
C ASN A 341 -8.56 5.94 -21.44
N ARG A 342 -9.26 5.47 -22.48
CA ARG A 342 -8.71 5.33 -23.84
C ARG A 342 -8.82 6.59 -24.68
N SER A 343 -9.56 7.61 -24.20
CA SER A 343 -9.60 8.92 -24.87
C SER A 343 -8.18 9.49 -25.03
N THR A 344 -7.81 9.89 -26.24
CA THR A 344 -6.51 10.52 -26.53
C THR A 344 -6.47 12.00 -26.19
N VAL A 345 -7.63 12.62 -25.93
CA VAL A 345 -7.77 14.01 -25.51
C VAL A 345 -7.67 14.07 -23.98
N ILE A 346 -6.65 14.76 -23.46
CA ILE A 346 -6.35 14.84 -22.02
C ILE A 346 -7.58 15.25 -21.22
N ARG A 347 -8.28 16.31 -21.64
CA ARG A 347 -9.48 16.83 -20.96
C ARG A 347 -10.63 15.83 -20.85
N ASN A 348 -10.69 14.86 -21.76
CA ASN A 348 -11.73 13.84 -21.79
C ASN A 348 -11.26 12.50 -21.19
N ASN A 349 -10.06 12.45 -20.59
CA ASN A 349 -9.47 11.24 -20.04
C ASN A 349 -9.19 11.47 -18.54
N PRO A 350 -9.94 10.82 -17.63
CA PRO A 350 -9.84 11.14 -16.21
C PRO A 350 -8.51 10.69 -15.60
N ALA A 351 -7.94 9.57 -16.03
CA ALA A 351 -6.60 9.16 -15.58
C ALA A 351 -5.49 10.09 -16.10
N ALA A 352 -5.60 10.58 -17.34
CA ALA A 352 -4.66 11.57 -17.87
C ALA A 352 -4.75 12.90 -17.12
N LEU A 353 -5.95 13.34 -16.75
CA LEU A 353 -6.14 14.53 -15.90
C LEU A 353 -5.50 14.36 -14.52
N LEU A 354 -5.68 13.20 -13.87
CA LEU A 354 -5.00 12.91 -12.61
C LEU A 354 -3.48 12.94 -12.77
N ALA A 355 -2.94 12.25 -13.78
CA ALA A 355 -1.51 12.22 -14.05
C ALA A 355 -0.94 13.62 -14.38
N LEU A 356 -1.70 14.47 -15.09
CA LEU A 356 -1.35 15.87 -15.34
C LEU A 356 -1.26 16.66 -14.04
N CYS A 357 -2.25 16.50 -13.16
CA CYS A 357 -2.27 17.19 -11.87
C CYS A 357 -1.13 16.72 -10.98
N TRP A 358 -0.81 15.42 -10.97
CA TRP A 358 0.32 14.89 -10.22
C TRP A 358 1.64 15.43 -10.78
N TYR A 359 1.84 15.35 -12.10
CA TYR A 359 3.05 15.87 -12.74
C TYR A 359 3.24 17.36 -12.45
N TRP A 360 2.15 18.14 -12.54
CA TRP A 360 2.16 19.54 -12.16
C TRP A 360 2.51 19.73 -10.68
N ALA A 361 1.80 19.06 -9.77
CA ALA A 361 1.97 19.28 -8.33
C ALA A 361 3.38 18.90 -7.84
N THR A 362 3.99 17.87 -8.44
CA THR A 362 5.29 17.31 -8.03
C THR A 362 6.46 17.75 -8.90
N ASP A 363 6.26 18.72 -9.80
CA ASP A 363 7.24 19.18 -10.78
C ASP A 363 7.81 18.06 -11.68
N GLY A 364 7.09 16.95 -11.80
CA GLY A 364 7.53 15.74 -12.50
C GLY A 364 8.69 14.99 -11.83
N VAL A 365 9.09 15.39 -10.62
CA VAL A 365 10.26 14.85 -9.89
C VAL A 365 9.92 14.41 -8.46
N GLY A 366 8.63 14.36 -8.10
CA GLY A 366 8.21 13.94 -6.76
C GLY A 366 8.39 15.01 -5.69
N SER A 367 8.38 16.30 -6.05
CA SER A 367 8.67 17.40 -5.10
C SER A 367 7.61 17.60 -4.00
N LYS A 368 6.43 17.00 -4.14
CA LYS A 368 5.34 17.04 -3.17
C LYS A 368 4.76 15.65 -2.93
N ASP A 369 4.30 15.45 -1.70
CA ASP A 369 3.54 14.29 -1.28
C ASP A 369 2.04 14.44 -1.64
N MET A 370 1.36 13.31 -1.81
CA MET A 370 -0.08 13.25 -2.05
C MET A 370 -0.81 12.89 -0.75
N VAL A 371 -1.85 13.64 -0.42
CA VAL A 371 -2.77 13.27 0.66
C VAL A 371 -4.14 12.90 0.09
N ILE A 372 -4.60 11.68 0.33
CA ILE A 372 -5.93 11.20 -0.04
C ILE A 372 -6.87 11.38 1.15
N LEU A 373 -7.95 12.15 0.98
CA LEU A 373 -8.93 12.44 2.03
C LEU A 373 -10.35 12.05 1.59
N PRO A 374 -10.76 10.79 1.83
CA PRO A 374 -12.15 10.41 1.69
C PRO A 374 -13.02 11.03 2.78
N TYR A 375 -14.15 11.61 2.38
CA TYR A 375 -15.21 12.04 3.29
C TYR A 375 -16.32 11.00 3.28
N LYS A 376 -15.95 9.76 3.59
CA LYS A 376 -16.83 8.61 3.74
C LYS A 376 -16.09 7.54 4.52
N ASP A 377 -16.70 7.07 5.61
CA ASP A 377 -16.08 6.09 6.49
C ASP A 377 -15.75 4.77 5.80
N SER A 378 -16.63 4.26 4.93
CA SER A 378 -16.38 3.01 4.19
C SER A 378 -15.19 3.11 3.22
N LEU A 379 -14.72 4.32 2.87
CA LEU A 379 -13.54 4.51 2.02
C LEU A 379 -12.25 4.75 2.83
N LEU A 380 -12.28 4.53 4.16
CA LEU A 380 -11.13 4.71 5.06
C LEU A 380 -9.85 4.04 4.55
N LEU A 381 -9.96 2.79 4.08
CA LEU A 381 -8.80 2.02 3.62
C LEU A 381 -8.33 2.37 2.20
N PHE A 382 -9.01 3.28 1.50
CA PHE A 382 -8.63 3.64 0.14
C PHE A 382 -7.25 4.31 0.08
N SER A 383 -6.90 5.17 1.05
CA SER A 383 -5.56 5.76 1.12
C SER A 383 -4.48 4.69 1.32
N ARG A 384 -4.73 3.69 2.16
CA ARG A 384 -3.81 2.57 2.43
C ARG A 384 -3.65 1.67 1.20
N TYR A 385 -4.72 1.42 0.45
CA TYR A 385 -4.64 0.75 -0.85
C TYR A 385 -3.79 1.55 -1.84
N LEU A 386 -4.03 2.86 -1.96
CA LEU A 386 -3.28 3.75 -2.86
C LEU A 386 -1.81 3.93 -2.46
N GLN A 387 -1.46 3.81 -1.18
CA GLN A 387 -0.07 3.79 -0.74
C GLN A 387 0.72 2.72 -1.47
N GLN A 388 0.23 1.47 -1.48
CA GLN A 388 0.93 0.43 -2.21
C GLN A 388 0.86 0.69 -3.72
N LEU A 389 -0.32 0.97 -4.27
CA LEU A 389 -0.48 1.14 -5.71
C LEU A 389 0.43 2.23 -6.27
N VAL A 390 0.49 3.40 -5.62
CA VAL A 390 1.27 4.55 -6.09
C VAL A 390 2.73 4.43 -5.69
N MET A 391 3.04 4.20 -4.40
CA MET A 391 4.42 4.28 -3.92
C MET A 391 5.28 3.11 -4.41
N GLU A 392 4.73 1.88 -4.42
CA GLU A 392 5.47 0.72 -4.93
C GLU A 392 5.63 0.76 -6.46
N SER A 393 4.67 1.38 -7.18
CA SER A 393 4.79 1.56 -8.63
C SER A 393 5.75 2.67 -9.02
N LEU A 394 5.69 3.83 -8.36
CA LEU A 394 6.38 5.04 -8.79
C LEU A 394 7.72 5.28 -8.07
N GLY A 395 7.90 4.70 -6.87
CA GLY A 395 9.12 4.80 -6.07
C GLY A 395 10.28 4.04 -6.69
N LYS A 396 11.07 4.70 -7.56
CA LYS A 396 12.09 4.04 -8.39
C LYS A 396 13.42 4.79 -8.41
N GLU A 397 14.51 4.06 -8.16
CA GLU A 397 15.85 4.63 -8.19
C GLU A 397 16.29 4.99 -9.61
N PHE A 398 15.97 4.14 -10.59
CA PHE A 398 16.39 4.30 -11.99
C PHE A 398 15.22 4.47 -12.95
N ASP A 399 15.43 5.23 -14.02
CA ASP A 399 14.52 5.34 -15.16
C ASP A 399 14.76 4.21 -16.19
N LEU A 400 13.93 4.15 -17.22
CA LEU A 400 14.03 3.13 -18.29
C LEU A 400 15.30 3.26 -19.15
N ASN A 401 16.02 4.38 -19.06
CA ASN A 401 17.30 4.59 -19.73
C ASN A 401 18.49 4.24 -18.82
N GLY A 402 18.26 3.80 -17.58
CA GLY A 402 19.29 3.50 -16.59
C GLY A 402 19.84 4.72 -15.85
N ASN A 403 19.26 5.90 -16.01
CA ASN A 403 19.65 7.09 -15.26
C ASN A 403 19.09 7.02 -13.84
N ARG A 404 19.87 7.45 -12.85
CA ARG A 404 19.40 7.58 -11.47
C ARG A 404 18.49 8.80 -11.34
N VAL A 405 17.23 8.57 -10.99
CA VAL A 405 16.19 9.61 -10.87
C VAL A 405 15.60 9.73 -9.47
N ASN A 406 15.61 8.66 -8.67
CA ASN A 406 14.98 8.62 -7.33
C ASN A 406 13.54 9.17 -7.34
N GLN A 407 12.73 8.70 -8.29
CA GLN A 407 11.36 9.14 -8.49
C GLN A 407 10.42 8.57 -7.42
N GLY A 408 9.28 9.22 -7.21
CA GLY A 408 8.20 8.72 -6.35
C GLY A 408 7.17 9.80 -6.03
N ILE A 409 6.03 9.38 -5.48
CA ILE A 409 5.07 10.27 -4.82
C ILE A 409 4.67 9.57 -3.53
N SER A 410 5.04 10.12 -2.37
CA SER A 410 4.59 9.56 -1.10
C SER A 410 3.09 9.78 -0.95
N VAL A 411 2.37 8.77 -0.48
CA VAL A 411 0.93 8.85 -0.25
C VAL A 411 0.63 8.76 1.23
N TYR A 412 -0.16 9.71 1.72
CA TYR A 412 -0.71 9.72 3.06
C TYR A 412 -2.22 9.85 2.98
N GLY A 413 -2.91 9.59 4.08
CA GLY A 413 -4.34 9.83 4.16
C GLY A 413 -5.02 8.95 5.18
N ASN A 414 -6.14 9.45 5.70
CA ASN A 414 -7.02 8.71 6.59
C ASN A 414 -8.47 9.06 6.19
N LYS A 415 -9.18 9.94 6.89
CA LYS A 415 -10.53 10.35 6.50
C LYS A 415 -10.95 11.72 7.03
N GLY A 416 -11.80 12.40 6.26
CA GLY A 416 -12.56 13.57 6.68
C GLY A 416 -13.90 13.17 7.33
N SER A 417 -14.40 13.92 8.31
CA SER A 417 -13.82 15.13 8.92
C SER A 417 -12.81 14.87 10.05
N THR A 418 -12.58 13.61 10.44
CA THR A 418 -11.71 13.24 11.58
C THR A 418 -10.35 13.95 11.54
N ASP A 419 -9.70 13.97 10.37
CA ASP A 419 -8.36 14.53 10.25
C ASP A 419 -8.28 16.06 10.32
N GLN A 420 -9.42 16.75 10.27
CA GLN A 420 -9.50 18.19 10.60
C GLN A 420 -9.00 18.45 12.03
N HIS A 421 -9.12 17.44 12.90
CA HIS A 421 -8.66 17.46 14.28
C HIS A 421 -7.30 16.76 14.48
N ALA A 422 -6.61 16.43 13.39
CA ALA A 422 -5.29 15.83 13.41
C ALA A 422 -4.30 16.65 12.57
N TYR A 423 -4.01 16.23 11.35
CA TYR A 423 -2.91 16.78 10.55
C TYR A 423 -3.33 17.83 9.51
N ILE A 424 -4.62 18.18 9.40
CA ILE A 424 -5.06 19.26 8.48
C ILE A 424 -4.42 20.62 8.83
N GLN A 425 -4.04 20.85 10.09
CA GLN A 425 -3.24 22.01 10.50
C GLN A 425 -1.91 22.08 9.73
N GLN A 426 -1.17 20.95 9.64
CA GLN A 426 0.04 20.85 8.81
C GLN A 426 -0.31 21.09 7.33
N LEU A 427 -1.42 20.54 6.84
CA LEU A 427 -1.83 20.71 5.45
C LEU A 427 -2.21 22.17 5.10
N ARG A 428 -2.59 22.97 6.09
CA ARG A 428 -2.98 24.35 5.85
C ARG A 428 -1.81 25.32 6.06
N GLU A 429 -1.13 25.24 7.20
CA GLU A 429 -0.16 26.25 7.64
C GLU A 429 1.29 25.76 7.66
N GLY A 430 1.51 24.45 7.54
CA GLY A 430 2.84 23.85 7.54
C GLY A 430 3.61 24.04 6.22
N VAL A 431 4.73 23.33 6.09
CA VAL A 431 5.58 23.34 4.88
C VAL A 431 4.75 23.00 3.64
N HIS A 432 5.02 23.63 2.49
CA HIS A 432 4.28 23.38 1.25
C HIS A 432 4.84 22.21 0.44
N ASN A 433 4.87 21.04 1.06
CA ASN A 433 5.38 19.80 0.49
C ASN A 433 4.29 18.78 0.16
N PHE A 434 3.02 19.20 0.02
CA PHE A 434 1.91 18.29 -0.31
C PHE A 434 0.89 18.92 -1.25
N PHE A 435 0.08 18.08 -1.89
CA PHE A 435 -1.20 18.41 -2.52
C PHE A 435 -2.27 17.41 -2.07
N VAL A 436 -3.54 17.81 -2.11
CA VAL A 436 -4.65 17.01 -1.56
C VAL A 436 -5.54 16.47 -2.68
N THR A 437 -5.96 15.22 -2.58
CA THR A 437 -7.08 14.69 -3.36
C THR A 437 -8.22 14.34 -2.43
N PHE A 438 -9.33 15.06 -2.55
CA PHE A 438 -10.57 14.76 -1.85
C PHE A 438 -11.33 13.65 -2.57
N ILE A 439 -11.86 12.68 -1.83
CA ILE A 439 -12.87 11.75 -2.34
C ILE A 439 -14.21 12.14 -1.74
N GLU A 440 -15.10 12.64 -2.60
CA GLU A 440 -16.45 13.10 -2.24
C GLU A 440 -17.48 12.04 -2.63
N VAL A 441 -18.45 11.78 -1.76
CA VAL A 441 -19.58 10.90 -2.03
C VAL A 441 -20.86 11.73 -1.93
N LEU A 442 -21.66 11.80 -3.00
CA LEU A 442 -22.84 12.66 -3.02
C LEU A 442 -24.03 12.09 -2.27
N ARG A 443 -24.15 10.77 -2.21
CA ARG A 443 -25.21 10.08 -1.47
C ARG A 443 -24.68 9.61 -0.12
N ASP A 444 -25.11 10.30 0.94
CA ASP A 444 -24.70 9.99 2.30
C ASP A 444 -25.31 8.69 2.81
N ARG A 445 -26.57 8.42 2.45
CA ARG A 445 -27.37 7.27 2.88
C ARG A 445 -28.27 6.74 1.76
N PRO A 446 -28.74 5.47 1.84
CA PRO A 446 -29.80 4.98 0.98
C PRO A 446 -31.05 5.88 1.08
N PRO A 447 -31.81 6.07 -0.02
CA PRO A 447 -33.03 6.88 0.01
C PRO A 447 -34.00 6.44 1.12
N GLY A 448 -34.68 7.42 1.74
CA GLY A 448 -35.67 7.15 2.80
C GLY A 448 -35.09 6.93 4.20
N HIS A 449 -33.77 7.11 4.37
CA HIS A 449 -33.07 7.01 5.66
C HIS A 449 -32.56 8.38 6.15
N ASP A 450 -33.21 9.45 5.69
CA ASP A 450 -32.87 10.82 6.02
C ASP A 450 -33.28 11.10 7.47
N TRP A 451 -32.31 11.46 8.30
CA TRP A 451 -32.54 11.92 9.66
C TRP A 451 -32.03 13.35 9.78
N GLU A 452 -32.94 14.26 10.06
CA GLU A 452 -32.61 15.65 10.32
C GLU A 452 -32.05 15.78 11.75
N LEU A 453 -30.89 16.40 11.87
CA LEU A 453 -30.33 16.81 13.16
C LEU A 453 -31.00 18.10 13.65
N GLU A 454 -31.27 18.99 12.69
CA GLU A 454 -31.93 20.28 12.86
C GLU A 454 -32.80 20.54 11.61
N PRO A 455 -33.81 21.43 11.66
CA PRO A 455 -34.72 21.63 10.54
C PRO A 455 -34.00 21.85 9.20
N GLY A 456 -34.16 20.89 8.28
CA GLY A 456 -33.55 20.92 6.94
C GLY A 456 -32.03 20.63 6.89
N VAL A 457 -31.44 20.07 7.94
CA VAL A 457 -30.00 19.75 8.01
C VAL A 457 -29.79 18.32 8.51
N THR A 458 -29.08 17.52 7.73
CA THR A 458 -28.70 16.13 8.04
C THR A 458 -27.23 16.03 8.47
N CYS A 459 -26.82 14.85 8.99
CA CYS A 459 -25.39 14.54 9.16
C CYS A 459 -24.60 14.65 7.84
N GLY A 460 -25.23 14.30 6.72
CA GLY A 460 -24.64 14.37 5.38
C GLY A 460 -24.31 15.80 4.99
N ASP A 461 -25.23 16.73 5.26
CA ASP A 461 -25.01 18.17 5.00
C ASP A 461 -23.83 18.73 5.81
N TYR A 462 -23.67 18.31 7.07
CA TYR A 462 -22.48 18.65 7.86
C TYR A 462 -21.21 18.06 7.24
N LEU A 463 -21.21 16.80 6.82
CA LEU A 463 -20.04 16.16 6.23
C LEU A 463 -19.64 16.84 4.91
N PHE A 464 -20.62 17.15 4.06
CA PHE A 464 -20.44 17.95 2.85
C PHE A 464 -19.87 19.35 3.18
N GLY A 465 -20.47 20.06 4.13
CA GLY A 465 -19.99 21.36 4.58
C GLY A 465 -18.54 21.32 5.08
N MET A 466 -18.18 20.26 5.82
CA MET A 466 -16.83 20.03 6.34
C MET A 466 -15.82 19.76 5.21
N LEU A 467 -16.20 19.00 4.18
CA LEU A 467 -15.37 18.80 2.98
C LEU A 467 -15.13 20.14 2.30
N GLN A 468 -16.21 20.85 1.97
CA GLN A 468 -16.13 22.09 1.19
C GLN A 468 -15.42 23.20 1.96
N GLY A 469 -15.61 23.27 3.29
CA GLY A 469 -14.89 24.16 4.19
C GLY A 469 -13.39 23.88 4.20
N THR A 470 -12.99 22.62 4.35
CA THR A 470 -11.57 22.23 4.30
C THR A 470 -10.95 22.55 2.95
N ARG A 471 -11.63 22.17 1.87
CA ARG A 471 -11.20 22.43 0.49
C ARG A 471 -10.99 23.93 0.24
N SER A 472 -11.91 24.76 0.72
CA SER A 472 -11.83 26.22 0.61
C SER A 472 -10.71 26.81 1.48
N ALA A 473 -10.52 26.32 2.70
CA ALA A 473 -9.47 26.79 3.61
C ALA A 473 -8.06 26.47 3.09
N LEU A 474 -7.86 25.28 2.50
CA LEU A 474 -6.63 24.90 1.82
C LEU A 474 -6.37 25.79 0.59
N TYR A 475 -7.38 25.96 -0.25
CA TYR A 475 -7.28 26.78 -1.44
C TYR A 475 -6.99 28.26 -1.13
N ALA A 476 -7.57 28.82 -0.06
CA ALA A 476 -7.26 30.17 0.42
C ALA A 476 -5.79 30.32 0.84
N ASN A 477 -5.19 29.26 1.37
CA ASN A 477 -3.76 29.17 1.71
C ASN A 477 -2.86 28.73 0.54
N ASN A 478 -3.33 28.88 -0.71
CA ASN A 478 -2.61 28.51 -1.92
C ASN A 478 -2.19 27.03 -2.00
N ARG A 479 -2.97 26.15 -1.36
CA ARG A 479 -2.77 24.70 -1.46
C ARG A 479 -3.60 24.14 -2.61
N GLU A 480 -2.95 23.34 -3.43
CA GLU A 480 -3.58 22.71 -4.60
C GLU A 480 -4.40 21.49 -4.17
N SER A 481 -5.54 21.31 -4.82
CA SER A 481 -6.39 20.15 -4.55
C SER A 481 -7.11 19.63 -5.78
N ILE A 482 -7.28 18.32 -5.83
CA ILE A 482 -8.13 17.59 -6.77
C ILE A 482 -9.38 17.12 -6.00
N THR A 483 -10.54 17.07 -6.63
CA THR A 483 -11.73 16.40 -6.06
C THR A 483 -12.21 15.32 -7.01
N VAL A 484 -12.20 14.07 -6.53
CA VAL A 484 -12.84 12.92 -7.19
C VAL A 484 -14.17 12.71 -6.50
N THR A 485 -15.27 12.89 -7.23
CA THR A 485 -16.61 12.74 -6.69
C THR A 485 -17.24 11.48 -7.26
N VAL A 486 -17.85 10.66 -6.42
CA VAL A 486 -18.72 9.55 -6.82
C VAL A 486 -20.13 9.77 -6.32
N GLN A 487 -21.12 9.31 -7.07
CA GLN A 487 -22.51 9.44 -6.67
C GLN A 487 -22.81 8.69 -5.37
N GLU A 488 -22.32 7.46 -5.25
CA GLU A 488 -22.52 6.55 -4.12
C GLU A 488 -21.37 5.54 -4.07
N VAL A 489 -21.07 4.97 -2.91
CA VAL A 489 -20.13 3.85 -2.78
C VAL A 489 -20.86 2.55 -3.10
N THR A 490 -20.57 1.99 -4.27
CA THR A 490 -21.18 0.78 -4.81
C THR A 490 -20.09 -0.10 -5.41
N PRO A 491 -20.34 -1.40 -5.64
CA PRO A 491 -19.37 -2.26 -6.31
C PRO A 491 -18.86 -1.65 -7.63
N ARG A 492 -19.77 -1.10 -8.43
CA ARG A 492 -19.46 -0.39 -9.68
C ARG A 492 -18.55 0.83 -9.48
N SER A 493 -18.87 1.72 -8.54
CA SER A 493 -18.06 2.93 -8.34
C SER A 493 -16.70 2.63 -7.70
N VAL A 494 -16.60 1.65 -6.80
CA VAL A 494 -15.31 1.17 -6.26
C VAL A 494 -14.45 0.56 -7.35
N GLY A 495 -15.04 -0.27 -8.23
CA GLY A 495 -14.34 -0.80 -9.39
C GLY A 495 -13.78 0.29 -10.31
N ALA A 496 -14.58 1.33 -10.57
CA ALA A 496 -14.14 2.50 -11.33
C ALA A 496 -13.02 3.28 -10.64
N LEU A 497 -13.08 3.48 -9.31
CA LEU A 497 -12.01 4.17 -8.55
C LEU A 497 -10.69 3.41 -8.63
N VAL A 498 -10.71 2.08 -8.47
CA VAL A 498 -9.51 1.24 -8.61
C VAL A 498 -8.92 1.39 -10.01
N ALA A 499 -9.75 1.24 -11.05
CA ALA A 499 -9.29 1.37 -12.44
C ALA A 499 -8.73 2.76 -12.78
N LEU A 500 -9.36 3.82 -12.27
CA LEU A 500 -8.92 5.19 -12.47
C LEU A 500 -7.49 5.41 -11.97
N TYR A 501 -7.21 4.99 -10.75
CA TYR A 501 -5.89 5.21 -10.13
C TYR A 501 -4.82 4.29 -10.70
N GLU A 502 -5.13 3.03 -11.03
CA GLU A 502 -4.18 2.15 -11.70
C GLU A 502 -3.74 2.72 -13.04
N ARG A 503 -4.69 3.25 -13.82
CA ARG A 503 -4.37 3.89 -15.09
C ARG A 503 -3.57 5.17 -14.90
N ALA A 504 -3.94 6.01 -13.92
CA ALA A 504 -3.23 7.26 -13.63
C ALA A 504 -1.75 6.99 -13.27
N VAL A 505 -1.49 5.93 -12.50
CA VAL A 505 -0.13 5.45 -12.20
C VAL A 505 0.61 5.05 -13.46
N GLY A 506 -0.01 4.26 -14.34
CA GLY A 506 0.59 3.85 -15.62
C GLY A 506 0.96 5.06 -16.50
N ILE A 507 0.04 6.01 -16.66
CA ILE A 507 0.27 7.24 -17.45
C ILE A 507 1.39 8.08 -16.81
N TYR A 508 1.33 8.32 -15.50
CA TYR A 508 2.35 9.12 -14.80
C TYR A 508 3.74 8.49 -14.92
N ALA A 509 3.85 7.17 -14.75
CA ALA A 509 5.11 6.45 -14.90
C ALA A 509 5.71 6.61 -16.31
N SER A 510 4.89 6.55 -17.35
CA SER A 510 5.33 6.85 -18.72
C SER A 510 5.79 8.30 -18.88
N LEU A 511 5.11 9.27 -18.26
CA LEU A 511 5.52 10.68 -18.32
C LEU A 511 6.89 10.90 -17.68
N VAL A 512 7.19 10.22 -16.58
CA VAL A 512 8.47 10.34 -15.86
C VAL A 512 9.49 9.25 -16.22
N ASN A 513 9.23 8.46 -17.26
CA ASN A 513 10.13 7.46 -17.84
C ASN A 513 10.57 6.33 -16.89
N ILE A 514 9.69 5.81 -16.04
CA ILE A 514 10.02 4.70 -15.12
C ILE A 514 9.18 3.44 -15.40
N ASN A 515 9.70 2.27 -15.03
CA ASN A 515 8.90 1.04 -15.04
C ASN A 515 7.99 0.99 -13.80
N ALA A 516 6.68 1.12 -14.00
CA ALA A 516 5.68 1.04 -12.92
C ALA A 516 5.47 -0.36 -12.34
N TYR A 517 5.96 -1.41 -12.99
CA TYR A 517 5.43 -2.78 -12.83
C TYR A 517 6.41 -3.77 -12.20
N HIS A 518 7.65 -3.37 -11.92
CA HIS A 518 8.59 -4.12 -11.07
C HIS A 518 8.63 -3.57 -9.63
N GLN A 519 9.39 -4.23 -8.75
CA GLN A 519 9.60 -3.83 -7.35
C GLN A 519 11.00 -4.21 -6.80
N PRO A 520 12.12 -3.74 -7.40
CA PRO A 520 13.46 -4.16 -6.99
C PRO A 520 13.81 -3.79 -5.54
N GLY A 521 13.25 -2.70 -5.01
CA GLY A 521 13.58 -2.21 -3.67
C GLY A 521 13.18 -3.15 -2.52
N VAL A 522 12.11 -3.95 -2.68
CA VAL A 522 11.67 -4.86 -1.59
C VAL A 522 12.54 -6.11 -1.48
N GLU A 523 13.23 -6.49 -2.55
CA GLU A 523 14.11 -7.67 -2.55
C GLU A 523 15.36 -7.46 -1.69
N ALA A 524 15.87 -6.22 -1.61
CA ALA A 524 16.97 -5.88 -0.73
C ALA A 524 16.63 -6.12 0.76
N GLY A 525 15.43 -5.71 1.19
CA GLY A 525 14.95 -5.93 2.55
C GLY A 525 14.80 -7.41 2.89
N LYS A 526 14.22 -8.20 1.97
CA LYS A 526 14.10 -9.66 2.13
C LYS A 526 15.45 -10.35 2.26
N LYS A 527 16.43 -9.95 1.45
CA LYS A 527 17.79 -10.51 1.51
C LYS A 527 18.46 -10.19 2.85
N ALA A 528 18.41 -8.93 3.30
CA ALA A 528 18.99 -8.51 4.57
C ALA A 528 18.34 -9.25 5.77
N ALA A 529 17.03 -9.42 5.77
CA ALA A 529 16.35 -10.21 6.80
C ALA A 529 16.80 -11.69 6.80
N GLY A 530 17.01 -12.27 5.61
CA GLY A 530 17.56 -13.61 5.46
C GLY A 530 18.97 -13.77 6.06
N GLU A 531 19.83 -12.77 5.89
CA GLU A 531 21.18 -12.73 6.47
C GLU A 531 21.13 -12.69 8.01
N VAL A 532 20.23 -11.89 8.59
CA VAL A 532 20.00 -11.84 10.05
C VAL A 532 19.53 -13.19 10.58
N LEU A 533 18.58 -13.85 9.91
CA LEU A 533 18.09 -15.18 10.32
C LEU A 533 19.19 -16.25 10.22
N ALA A 534 20.05 -16.17 9.21
CA ALA A 534 21.20 -17.06 9.08
C ALA A 534 22.23 -16.83 10.20
N LEU A 535 22.51 -15.58 10.55
CA LEU A 535 23.36 -15.22 11.68
C LEU A 535 22.76 -15.71 13.01
N GLN A 536 21.47 -15.54 13.22
CA GLN A 536 20.78 -16.04 14.42
C GLN A 536 20.91 -17.56 14.57
N LYS A 537 20.84 -18.33 13.49
CA LYS A 537 21.09 -19.78 13.52
C LYS A 537 22.52 -20.12 13.94
N ARG A 538 23.52 -19.36 13.48
CA ARG A 538 24.93 -19.54 13.90
C ARG A 538 25.11 -19.21 15.37
N VAL A 539 24.53 -18.10 15.84
CA VAL A 539 24.54 -17.72 17.26
C VAL A 539 23.92 -18.82 18.12
N LEU A 540 22.75 -19.34 17.73
CA LEU A 540 22.11 -20.47 18.42
C LEU A 540 23.02 -21.70 18.50
N ALA A 541 23.69 -22.06 17.40
CA ALA A 541 24.62 -23.20 17.38
C ALA A 541 25.81 -22.98 18.33
N VAL A 542 26.43 -21.81 18.29
CA VAL A 542 27.56 -21.44 19.17
C VAL A 542 27.15 -21.47 20.65
N LEU A 543 25.99 -20.89 20.98
CA LEU A 543 25.48 -20.91 22.37
C LEU A 543 25.14 -22.33 22.82
N ASN A 544 24.58 -23.16 21.93
CA ASN A 544 24.29 -24.56 22.22
C ASN A 544 25.59 -25.35 22.51
N GLU A 545 26.61 -25.22 21.67
CA GLU A 545 27.91 -25.85 21.87
C GLU A 545 28.57 -25.44 23.19
N ALA A 546 28.49 -24.17 23.57
CA ALA A 546 29.02 -23.65 24.83
C ALA A 546 28.23 -24.16 26.05
N SER A 547 26.93 -24.42 25.88
CA SER A 547 26.04 -24.94 26.93
C SER A 547 26.23 -26.44 27.17
N CYS A 548 26.70 -27.19 26.16
CA CYS A 548 27.02 -28.62 26.29
C CYS A 548 28.35 -28.89 27.03
N LYS A 549 29.09 -27.87 27.48
CA LYS A 549 30.34 -28.05 28.27
C LYS A 549 30.03 -28.21 29.76
N GLU A 550 30.88 -28.94 30.48
CA GLU A 550 30.81 -29.09 31.94
C GLU A 550 32.05 -28.48 32.64
N PRO A 551 31.90 -27.41 33.44
CA PRO A 551 30.68 -26.60 33.61
C PRO A 551 30.34 -25.80 32.35
N VAL A 552 29.09 -25.33 32.24
CA VAL A 552 28.62 -24.46 31.15
C VAL A 552 29.59 -23.31 30.95
N GLU A 553 29.85 -22.94 29.69
CA GLU A 553 30.76 -21.86 29.31
C GLU A 553 29.96 -20.61 28.90
N PRO A 554 29.79 -19.60 29.78
CA PRO A 554 29.19 -18.33 29.38
C PRO A 554 30.14 -17.58 28.46
N LEU A 555 29.64 -17.14 27.30
CA LEU A 555 30.43 -16.45 26.28
C LEU A 555 30.19 -14.95 26.29
N THR A 556 31.23 -14.14 26.12
CA THR A 556 31.08 -12.71 25.82
C THR A 556 30.56 -12.51 24.39
N LEU A 557 30.11 -11.28 24.07
CA LEU A 557 29.67 -10.95 22.71
C LEU A 557 30.80 -11.12 21.68
N GLU A 558 32.03 -10.75 22.04
CA GLU A 558 33.22 -10.92 21.22
C GLU A 558 33.50 -12.42 20.96
N GLU A 559 33.40 -13.26 21.98
CA GLU A 559 33.60 -14.71 21.83
C GLU A 559 32.53 -15.35 20.95
N VAL A 560 31.27 -14.92 21.08
CA VAL A 560 30.19 -15.37 20.18
C VAL A 560 30.46 -14.92 18.75
N ALA A 561 30.89 -13.67 18.56
CA ALA A 561 31.18 -13.12 17.24
C ALA A 561 32.35 -13.82 16.55
N ASP A 562 33.42 -14.10 17.28
CA ASP A 562 34.58 -14.83 16.78
C ASP A 562 34.21 -16.27 16.39
N ARG A 563 33.43 -16.97 17.23
CA ARG A 563 32.94 -18.34 16.95
C ARG A 563 31.91 -18.39 15.83
N CYS A 564 31.13 -17.33 15.63
CA CYS A 564 30.24 -17.18 14.47
C CYS A 564 30.97 -16.80 13.19
N HIS A 565 32.28 -16.49 13.27
CA HIS A 565 33.10 -15.92 12.21
C HIS A 565 32.52 -14.63 11.62
N ALA A 566 31.99 -13.74 12.47
CA ALA A 566 31.33 -12.50 12.07
C ALA A 566 31.61 -11.34 13.07
N PRO A 567 32.88 -10.96 13.32
CA PRO A 567 33.22 -9.87 14.23
C PRO A 567 32.65 -8.50 13.80
N GLU A 568 32.47 -8.28 12.51
CA GLU A 568 31.83 -7.09 11.94
C GLU A 568 30.34 -6.98 12.28
N ASP A 569 29.68 -8.10 12.60
CA ASP A 569 28.25 -8.18 12.92
C ASP A 569 27.98 -8.18 14.43
N ILE A 570 28.96 -7.80 15.27
CA ILE A 570 28.83 -7.86 16.74
C ILE A 570 27.62 -7.10 17.28
N GLU A 571 27.24 -5.97 16.65
CA GLU A 571 26.01 -5.25 17.01
C GLU A 571 24.77 -6.10 16.75
N MET A 572 24.69 -6.76 15.58
CA MET A 572 23.57 -7.62 15.23
C MET A 572 23.51 -8.88 16.10
N ILE A 573 24.66 -9.49 16.39
CA ILE A 573 24.76 -10.62 17.33
C ILE A 573 24.21 -10.22 18.69
N TYR A 574 24.58 -9.04 19.20
CA TYR A 574 24.01 -8.50 20.42
C TYR A 574 22.49 -8.33 20.33
N LYS A 575 21.96 -7.77 19.23
CA LYS A 575 20.50 -7.63 19.03
C LYS A 575 19.79 -8.99 19.00
N ILE A 576 20.38 -10.00 18.36
CA ILE A 576 19.89 -11.37 18.32
C ILE A 576 19.85 -11.97 19.72
N ILE A 577 20.94 -11.85 20.50
CA ILE A 577 21.01 -12.35 21.87
C ILE A 577 19.99 -11.66 22.76
N ALA A 578 19.87 -10.34 22.67
CA ALA A 578 18.89 -9.59 23.43
C ALA A 578 17.45 -10.03 23.10
N HIS A 579 17.15 -10.22 21.81
CA HIS A 579 15.87 -10.75 21.36
C HIS A 579 15.63 -12.18 21.89
N MET A 580 16.61 -13.07 21.77
CA MET A 580 16.49 -14.46 22.24
C MET A 580 16.33 -14.54 23.76
N ALA A 581 17.10 -13.75 24.52
CA ALA A 581 17.02 -13.71 25.98
C ALA A 581 15.67 -13.17 26.47
N ALA A 582 15.11 -12.16 25.81
CA ALA A 582 13.78 -11.65 26.11
C ALA A 582 12.64 -12.65 25.78
N ASN A 583 12.95 -13.72 25.03
CA ASN A 583 12.01 -14.79 24.67
C ASN A 583 12.44 -16.14 25.25
N ASP A 584 13.21 -16.14 26.35
CA ASP A 584 13.64 -17.34 27.09
C ASP A 584 14.44 -18.38 26.26
N ARG A 585 15.03 -17.94 25.14
CA ARG A 585 15.84 -18.77 24.24
C ARG A 585 17.35 -18.63 24.45
N ALA A 586 17.76 -17.77 25.37
CA ALA A 586 19.15 -17.57 25.81
C ALA A 586 19.16 -17.05 27.26
N LEU A 587 20.18 -17.41 28.04
CA LEU A 587 20.34 -16.95 29.42
C LEU A 587 21.55 -16.03 29.55
N ILE A 588 21.34 -14.88 30.20
CA ILE A 588 22.40 -13.92 30.51
C ILE A 588 23.01 -14.30 31.86
N ALA A 589 24.22 -14.86 31.85
CA ALA A 589 24.95 -15.27 33.05
C ALA A 589 25.49 -14.06 33.84
N GLU A 590 25.98 -13.06 33.12
CA GLU A 590 26.55 -11.83 33.70
C GLU A 590 26.06 -10.61 32.90
N GLY A 591 25.90 -9.48 33.58
CA GLY A 591 25.46 -8.23 32.95
C GLY A 591 23.96 -8.17 32.67
N ASN A 592 23.57 -7.31 31.72
CA ASN A 592 22.20 -7.19 31.22
C ASN A 592 22.19 -6.54 29.83
N CYS A 593 21.09 -6.67 29.09
CA CYS A 593 20.90 -6.01 27.78
C CYS A 593 20.84 -4.47 27.84
N GLY A 594 20.85 -3.82 29.01
CA GLY A 594 21.08 -2.38 29.11
C GLY A 594 22.56 -1.99 28.99
N SER A 595 23.48 -2.95 29.22
CA SER A 595 24.93 -2.75 29.32
C SER A 595 25.71 -3.82 28.54
N PRO A 596 25.77 -3.73 27.20
CA PRO A 596 26.27 -4.79 26.32
C PRO A 596 27.71 -5.26 26.63
N ARG A 597 28.57 -4.36 27.14
CA ARG A 597 29.98 -4.67 27.47
C ARG A 597 30.18 -5.69 28.59
N SER A 598 29.14 -5.96 29.38
CA SER A 598 29.21 -6.88 30.52
C SER A 598 28.49 -8.21 30.27
N ILE A 599 27.92 -8.40 29.08
CA ILE A 599 27.08 -9.56 28.80
C ILE A 599 27.95 -10.80 28.65
N LYS A 600 27.66 -11.81 29.46
CA LYS A 600 27.99 -13.19 29.15
C LYS A 600 26.72 -13.99 28.98
N VAL A 601 26.65 -14.80 27.93
CA VAL A 601 25.44 -15.53 27.53
C VAL A 601 25.76 -17.01 27.28
N PHE A 602 24.80 -17.86 27.58
CA PHE A 602 24.75 -19.25 27.16
C PHE A 602 23.32 -19.59 26.74
N LEU A 603 23.09 -20.75 26.14
CA LEU A 603 21.74 -21.18 25.76
C LEU A 603 20.98 -21.61 27.02
N GLY A 604 19.75 -21.13 27.19
CA GLY A 604 18.88 -21.67 28.23
C GLY A 604 18.44 -23.10 27.89
N GLU A 605 18.17 -23.93 28.89
CA GLU A 605 17.38 -25.13 28.67
C GLU A 605 16.02 -24.70 28.12
N CYS A 606 15.82 -24.83 26.81
CA CYS A 606 14.45 -24.90 26.30
C CYS A 606 13.87 -26.17 26.89
N ASN A 607 12.95 -26.06 27.86
CA ASN A 607 12.05 -27.14 28.25
C ASN A 607 11.17 -27.49 27.04
N LEU A 608 11.73 -28.23 26.08
CA LEU A 608 11.02 -28.72 24.90
C LEU A 608 9.89 -29.69 25.31
N ASP A 609 9.99 -30.30 26.50
CA ASP A 609 9.00 -31.23 27.03
C ASP A 609 7.70 -30.54 27.49
N GLU A 610 7.70 -29.23 27.76
CA GLU A 610 6.47 -28.48 28.10
C GLU A 610 5.76 -27.86 26.88
N LEU A 611 6.41 -27.85 25.71
CA LEU A 611 5.84 -27.33 24.45
C LEU A 611 5.12 -28.41 23.61
N TYR A 612 5.26 -29.69 23.99
CA TYR A 612 4.63 -30.84 23.33
C TYR A 612 3.77 -31.71 24.27
N ALA A 613 3.52 -31.24 25.51
CA ALA A 613 2.53 -31.80 26.43
C ALA A 613 1.23 -31.00 26.34
#